data_AF-A0A2V3ZIV4-F1
#
_entry.id   AF-A0A2V3ZIV4-F1
#
_cell.length_a   1.000
_cell.length_b   1.000
_cell.length_c   1.000
_cell.angle_alpha   90.00
_cell.angle_beta   90.00
_cell.angle_gamma   90.00
#
_symmetry.space_group_name_H-M   'P 1'
#
loop_
_entity.id
_entity.type
_entity.pdbx_description
1 polymer ?
#
loop_
_entity_poly.entity_id
_entity_poly.type
_entity_poly.pdbx_seq_one_letter_code
_entity_poly.pdbx_strand_id
1 'polypeptide(L)' 'MICKSNKLTTEQTGCIAYIFRGLKSEWIPALGYPNLPEAKKDVGGYLMDYYNRQRPHTFNDGIPPIAAEENLKILSGIS' A
#
# COMPACT_ATOMS: atom_id res chain seq x y z
N MET A 1 -0.93 -7.03 0.35
CA MET A 1 -1.15 -5.92 1.31
C MET A 1 -0.77 -6.46 2.69
N ILE A 2 0.44 -6.18 3.17
CA ILE A 2 0.90 -6.71 4.47
C ILE A 2 0.36 -5.84 5.59
N CYS A 3 -0.94 -5.99 5.79
CA CYS A 3 -1.67 -5.64 6.99
C CYS A 3 -2.51 -6.89 7.18
N LYS A 4 -2.03 -7.82 8.01
CA LYS A 4 -2.51 -9.20 8.02
C LYS A 4 -4.04 -9.26 7.94
N SER A 5 -4.54 -9.95 6.92
CA SER A 5 -5.95 -10.27 6.78
C SER A 5 -6.27 -11.39 7.77
N ASN A 6 -6.67 -11.03 8.99
CA ASN A 6 -7.67 -11.71 9.80
C ASN A 6 -7.65 -11.13 11.22
N LYS A 7 -8.79 -10.53 11.59
CA LYS A 7 -9.12 -9.82 12.84
C LYS A 7 -8.71 -8.35 12.86
N LEU A 8 -9.74 -7.52 13.08
CA LEU A 8 -9.68 -6.09 13.39
C LEU A 8 -8.78 -5.88 14.61
N THR A 9 -7.49 -5.68 14.35
CA THR A 9 -6.44 -5.46 15.35
C THR A 9 -5.82 -4.10 15.11
N THR A 10 -5.23 -3.52 16.15
CA THR A 10 -4.61 -2.18 16.16
C THR A 10 -3.58 -1.98 15.02
N GLU A 11 -2.94 -3.05 14.56
CA GLU A 11 -2.04 -3.06 13.39
C GLU A 11 -2.76 -2.71 12.08
N GLN A 12 -3.97 -3.23 11.84
CA GLN A 12 -4.74 -2.93 10.63
C GLN A 12 -5.13 -1.44 10.57
N THR A 13 -5.49 -0.84 11.71
CA THR A 13 -5.81 0.59 11.79
C THR A 13 -4.60 1.47 11.47
N GLY A 14 -3.40 1.12 11.99
CA GLY A 14 -2.16 1.85 11.70
C GLY A 14 -1.75 1.76 10.22
N CYS A 15 -1.93 0.59 9.63
CA CYS A 15 -1.72 0.33 8.22
C CYS A 15 -2.57 1.20 7.29
N ILE A 16 -3.88 1.23 7.55
CA ILE A 16 -4.82 2.05 6.79
C ILE A 16 -4.44 3.53 6.88
N ALA A 17 -4.11 4.00 8.09
CA ALA A 17 -3.65 5.38 8.28
C ALA A 17 -2.36 5.70 7.50
N TYR A 18 -1.41 4.78 7.43
CA TYR A 18 -0.17 4.95 6.67
C TYR A 18 -0.40 5.05 5.16
N ILE A 19 -1.30 4.23 4.61
CA ILE A 19 -1.71 4.28 3.20
C ILE A 19 -2.33 5.63 2.89
N PHE A 20 -3.31 6.06 3.68
CA PHE A 20 -4.02 7.33 3.46
C PHE A 20 -3.12 8.55 3.64
N ARG A 21 -2.19 8.53 4.60
CA ARG A 21 -1.23 9.60 4.78
C ARG A 21 -0.35 9.77 3.54
N GLY A 22 0.25 8.68 3.07
CA GLY A 22 1.09 8.69 1.87
C GLY A 22 0.32 9.14 0.63
N LEU A 23 -0.91 8.64 0.43
CA LEU A 23 -1.76 9.03 -0.68
C LEU A 23 -1.98 10.55 -0.71
N LYS A 24 -2.31 11.14 0.45
CA LYS A 24 -2.56 12.59 0.56
C LYS A 24 -1.32 13.45 0.40
N SER A 25 -0.16 13.02 0.90
CA SER A 25 1.05 13.85 0.92
C SER A 25 1.94 13.68 -0.31
N GLU A 26 1.92 12.50 -0.95
CA GLU A 26 2.87 12.15 -2.01
C GLU A 26 2.21 12.05 -3.39
N TRP A 27 0.90 11.77 -3.47
CA TRP A 27 0.27 11.39 -4.74
C TRP A 27 -0.86 12.31 -5.19
N ILE A 28 -1.76 12.70 -4.27
CA ILE A 28 -2.88 13.58 -4.62
C ILE A 28 -2.35 14.95 -5.06
N PRO A 29 -2.75 15.45 -6.25
CA PRO A 29 -2.37 16.78 -6.71
C PRO A 29 -2.86 17.88 -5.75
N ALA A 30 -2.05 18.93 -5.55
CA ALA A 30 -2.39 20.02 -4.65
C ALA A 30 -3.70 20.75 -5.02
N LEU A 31 -4.02 20.83 -6.31
CA LEU A 31 -5.26 21.42 -6.82
C LEU A 31 -6.42 20.41 -6.91
N GLY A 32 -6.19 19.16 -6.50
CA GLY A 32 -7.12 18.06 -6.66
C GLY A 32 -7.23 17.54 -8.10
N TYR A 33 -8.21 16.66 -8.30
CA TYR A 33 -8.51 16.07 -9.60
C TYR A 33 -9.62 16.84 -10.32
N PRO A 34 -9.55 16.99 -11.65
CA PRO A 34 -10.56 17.74 -12.41
C PRO A 34 -11.88 16.97 -12.54
N ASN A 35 -11.85 15.63 -12.44
CA ASN A 35 -13.04 14.78 -12.51
C ASN A 35 -12.83 13.44 -11.79
N LEU A 36 -13.95 12.77 -11.51
CA LEU A 36 -13.96 11.48 -10.79
C LEU A 36 -13.26 10.34 -11.56
N PRO A 37 -13.42 10.19 -12.89
CA PRO A 37 -12.67 9.18 -13.65
C PRO A 37 -11.15 9.27 -13.50
N GLU A 38 -10.58 10.47 -13.59
CA GLU A 38 -9.15 10.69 -13.39
C GLU A 38 -8.73 10.39 -11.96
N ALA A 39 -9.49 10.85 -10.97
CA ALA A 39 -9.23 10.53 -9.57
C ALA A 39 -9.20 9.01 -9.33
N LYS A 40 -10.18 8.27 -9.88
CA LYS A 40 -10.25 6.81 -9.75
C LYS A 40 -9.06 6.12 -10.40
N LYS A 41 -8.69 6.53 -11.61
CA LYS A 41 -7.53 5.97 -12.32
C LYS A 41 -6.25 6.20 -11.54
N ASP A 42 -6.03 7.44 -11.09
CA ASP A 42 -4.79 7.84 -10.44
C ASP A 42 -4.64 7.21 -9.04
N VAL A 43 -5.69 7.22 -8.22
CA VAL A 43 -5.70 6.52 -6.92
C VAL A 43 -5.53 5.00 -7.11
N GLY A 44 -6.10 4.43 -8.16
CA GLY A 44 -5.89 3.03 -8.55
C GLY A 44 -4.42 2.74 -8.85
N GLY A 45 -3.77 3.60 -9.64
CA GLY A 45 -2.34 3.52 -9.95
C GLY A 45 -1.46 3.67 -8.72
N TYR A 46 -1.78 4.60 -7.82
CA TYR A 46 -1.08 4.74 -6.53
C TYR A 46 -1.09 3.42 -5.77
N LEU A 47 -2.24 2.75 -5.64
CA LEU A 47 -2.33 1.52 -4.84
C LEU A 47 -1.65 0.34 -5.55
N MET A 48 -1.97 0.10 -6.82
CA MET A 48 -1.58 -1.12 -7.52
C MET A 48 -0.16 -1.09 -8.06
N ASP A 49 0.28 0.06 -8.57
CA ASP A 49 1.54 0.17 -9.28
C ASP A 49 2.63 0.76 -8.40
N TYR A 50 2.32 1.77 -7.59
CA TYR A 50 3.32 2.43 -6.76
C TYR A 50 3.41 1.81 -5.36
N TYR A 51 2.37 1.94 -4.53
CA TYR A 51 2.36 1.51 -3.14
C TYR A 51 2.71 0.03 -2.99
N ASN A 52 2.05 -0.85 -3.75
CA ASN A 52 2.23 -2.30 -3.60
C ASN A 52 3.53 -2.84 -4.22
N ARG A 53 4.11 -2.18 -5.23
CA ARG A 53 5.24 -2.72 -6.02
C ARG A 53 6.53 -1.92 -5.92
N GLN A 54 6.47 -0.65 -5.54
CA GLN A 54 7.62 0.25 -5.64
C GLN A 54 7.90 1.00 -4.34
N ARG A 55 6.88 1.31 -3.53
CA ARG A 55 7.07 2.11 -2.32
C ARG A 55 7.92 1.33 -1.31
N PRO A 56 9.04 1.91 -0.83
CA PRO A 56 9.86 1.26 0.19
C PRO A 56 9.15 1.36 1.55
N HIS A 57 9.19 0.27 2.32
CA HIS A 57 8.62 0.21 3.66
C HIS A 57 9.68 -0.16 4.68
N THR A 58 9.94 0.71 5.65
CA THR A 58 10.93 0.46 6.72
C THR A 58 10.62 -0.79 7.52
N PHE A 59 9.33 -1.11 7.73
CA PHE A 59 8.93 -2.35 8.41
C PHE A 59 9.26 -3.62 7.61
N ASN A 60 9.37 -3.50 6.29
CA ASN A 60 9.75 -4.59 5.39
C ASN A 60 11.21 -4.40 4.92
N ASP A 61 12.11 -3.88 5.74
CA ASP A 61 13.53 -3.70 5.35
C ASP A 61 13.73 -2.92 4.03
N GLY A 62 12.82 -1.99 3.73
CA GLY A 62 12.86 -1.17 2.52
C GLY A 62 12.25 -1.82 1.28
N ILE A 63 11.77 -3.08 1.34
CA ILE A 63 11.15 -3.73 0.18
C ILE A 63 9.62 -3.48 0.10
N PRO A 64 9.04 -3.51 -1.11
CA PRO A 64 7.63 -3.23 -1.30
C PRO A 64 6.72 -4.36 -0.76
N PRO A 65 5.43 -4.08 -0.48
CA PRO A 65 4.51 -5.04 0.13
C PRO A 65 4.36 -6.35 -0.63
N ILE A 66 4.40 -6.34 -1.97
CA ILE A 66 4.31 -7.58 -2.76
C ILE A 66 5.56 -8.45 -2.54
N ALA A 67 6.75 -7.87 -2.64
CA ALA A 67 8.00 -8.61 -2.45
C ALA A 67 8.10 -9.20 -1.03
N ALA A 68 7.67 -8.44 -0.02
CA ALA A 68 7.66 -8.95 1.35
C ALA A 68 6.63 -10.08 1.54
N GLU A 69 5.49 -10.06 0.84
CA GLU A 69 4.50 -11.14 0.89
C GLU A 69 5.02 -12.42 0.21
N GLU A 70 5.74 -12.28 -0.91
CA GLU A 70 6.40 -13.37 -1.60
C GLU A 70 7.49 -14.02 -0.73
N ASN A 71 8.34 -13.21 -0.08
CA ASN A 71 9.34 -13.71 0.87
C ASN A 71 8.68 -14.49 2.03
N LEU A 72 7.57 -13.97 2.58
CA LEU A 72 6.82 -14.66 3.62
C LEU A 72 6.25 -16.00 3.16
N LYS A 73 5.73 -16.08 1.92
CA LYS A 73 5.21 -17.34 1.34
C LYS A 73 6.31 -18.38 1.24
N ILE A 74 7.48 -18.00 0.71
CA ILE A 74 8.66 -18.87 0.61
C ILE A 74 9.06 -19.39 2.00
N LEU A 75 9.17 -18.49 2.99
CA LEU A 75 9.54 -18.85 4.36
C LEU A 75 8.51 -19.76 5.04
N SER A 76 7.24 -19.60 4.72
CA SER A 76 6.16 -20.41 5.30
C SER A 76 6.05 -21.83 4.72
N GLY A 77 6.81 -22.16 3.67
CA GLY A 77 6.75 -23.47 3.02
C GLY A 77 5.43 -23.76 2.32
N ILE A 78 4.59 -22.75 2.12
CA ILE A 78 3.31 -22.86 1.42
C ILE A 78 3.61 -22.71 -0.07
N SER A 79 3.76 -23.85 -0.75
CA SER A 79 3.86 -23.98 -2.21
C SER A 79 2.47 -24.01 -2.85
#